data_AF-A0A560BMW4-F1
#
_entry.id   AF-A0A560BMW4-F1
#
_cell.length_a   1.000
_cell.length_b   1.000
_cell.length_c   1.000
_cell.angle_alpha   90.00
_cell.angle_beta   90.00
_cell.angle_gamma   90.00
#
_symmetry.space_group_name_H-M   'P 1'
#
loop_
_entity.id
_entity.type
_entity.pdbx_description
1 polymer ?
#
loop_
_entity_poly.entity_id
_entity_poly.type
_entity_poly.pdbx_seq_one_letter_code
_entity_poly.pdbx_strand_id
1 'polypeptide(L)'
;METPAQGLRRPNTAPRRPVAQLPIRPGETRYFKTRLVKHGPHVPASVSIVDGDRDPETWELMSDWKMVAEVNGRPVPCDGWEPRGWPWQPIDEAEYSDLRRLSEWARTYAAVSPEAAAHPLANPRRPIDRAAAPIF
;
A
#
# COMPACT_ATOMS: atom_id res chain seq x y z
N MET A 1 6.08 50.17 -27.04
CA MET A 1 6.80 49.51 -25.92
C MET A 1 5.74 48.81 -25.09
N GLU A 2 5.50 47.54 -25.39
CA GLU A 2 4.45 46.74 -24.73
C GLU A 2 5.10 45.84 -23.67
N THR A 3 4.60 45.95 -22.44
CA THR A 3 5.02 45.19 -21.27
C THR A 3 4.48 43.75 -21.38
N PRO A 4 5.28 42.68 -21.20
CA PRO A 4 4.73 41.33 -21.20
C PRO A 4 3.99 41.04 -19.89
N ALA A 5 2.79 40.48 -20.04
CA ALA A 5 1.87 40.11 -18.97
C ALA A 5 2.50 39.12 -17.97
N GLN A 6 2.39 39.45 -16.68
CA GLN A 6 2.69 38.57 -15.56
C GLN A 6 1.90 37.25 -15.67
N GLY A 7 2.62 36.14 -15.75
CA GLY A 7 2.05 34.80 -15.79
C GLY A 7 1.22 34.50 -14.54
N LEU A 8 -0.11 34.40 -14.70
CA LEU A 8 -0.98 33.82 -13.69
C LEU A 8 -0.54 32.38 -13.42
N ARG A 9 0.03 32.13 -12.24
CA ARG A 9 0.15 30.77 -11.70
C ARG A 9 -1.27 30.23 -11.53
N ARG A 10 -1.62 29.18 -12.27
CA ARG A 10 -2.87 28.45 -12.06
C ARG A 10 -2.91 27.96 -10.60
N PRO A 11 -4.01 28.17 -9.85
CA PRO A 11 -4.15 27.57 -8.53
C PRO A 11 -4.03 26.05 -8.67
N ASN A 12 -3.25 25.44 -7.78
CA ASN A 12 -3.06 24.00 -7.77
C ASN A 12 -4.36 23.33 -7.30
N THR A 13 -5.27 23.06 -8.23
CA THR A 13 -6.58 22.41 -7.99
C THR A 13 -6.48 20.89 -7.82
N ALA A 14 -5.27 20.35 -7.68
CA ALA A 14 -5.12 18.93 -7.35
C ALA A 14 -5.82 18.69 -5.99
N PRO A 15 -6.78 17.74 -5.91
CA PRO A 15 -7.36 17.38 -4.62
C PRO A 15 -6.19 17.01 -3.70
N ARG A 16 -6.14 17.64 -2.51
CA ARG A 16 -5.21 17.24 -1.46
C ARG A 16 -5.39 15.74 -1.31
N ARG A 17 -4.33 14.97 -1.61
CA ARG A 17 -4.37 13.52 -1.39
C ARG A 17 -4.84 13.31 0.04
N PRO A 18 -5.90 12.51 0.28
CA PRO A 18 -6.33 12.23 1.63
C PRO A 18 -5.13 11.73 2.41
N VAL A 19 -4.84 12.40 3.52
CA VAL A 19 -3.80 11.94 4.44
C VAL A 19 -4.23 10.54 4.87
N ALA A 20 -3.37 9.55 4.66
CA ALA A 20 -3.58 8.19 5.08
C ALA A 20 -3.96 8.18 6.57
N GLN A 21 -5.23 7.89 6.88
CA GLN A 21 -5.68 7.74 8.26
C GLN A 21 -5.30 6.34 8.72
N LEU A 22 -4.45 6.29 9.75
CA LEU A 22 -4.12 5.04 10.43
C LEU A 22 -5.33 4.56 11.26
N PRO A 23 -5.45 3.24 11.51
CA PRO A 23 -6.40 2.73 12.49
C PRO A 23 -6.08 3.34 13.87
N ILE A 24 -7.11 3.63 14.67
CA ILE A 24 -6.97 4.25 15.99
C ILE A 24 -7.58 3.42 17.11
N ARG A 25 -8.30 2.35 16.78
CA ARG A 25 -8.94 1.44 17.74
C ARG A 25 -8.55 -0.02 17.47
N PRO A 26 -8.47 -0.87 18.51
CA PRO A 26 -8.34 -2.31 18.32
C PRO A 26 -9.46 -2.87 17.45
N GLY A 27 -9.10 -3.80 16.56
CA GLY A 27 -10.02 -4.38 15.57
C GLY A 27 -10.27 -3.50 14.35
N GLU A 28 -9.82 -2.25 14.35
CA GLU A 28 -9.86 -1.42 13.15
C GLU A 28 -8.73 -1.80 12.20
N THR A 29 -9.08 -1.97 10.92
CA THR A 29 -8.13 -2.20 9.83
C THR A 29 -8.31 -1.12 8.78
N ARG A 30 -7.18 -0.57 8.30
CA ARG A 30 -7.14 0.38 7.20
C ARG A 30 -6.29 -0.17 6.07
N TYR A 31 -6.75 0.08 4.85
CA TYR A 31 -6.16 -0.48 3.65
C TYR A 31 -5.42 0.57 2.83
N PHE A 32 -4.30 0.15 2.27
CA PHE A 32 -3.41 0.97 1.49
C PHE A 32 -2.91 0.21 0.27
N LYS A 33 -2.54 0.94 -0.78
CA LYS A 33 -1.64 0.44 -1.82
C LYS A 33 -0.30 1.16 -1.71
N THR A 34 0.77 0.44 -1.97
CA THR A 34 2.14 0.98 -1.96
C THR A 34 2.97 0.39 -3.09
N ARG A 35 4.20 0.85 -3.30
CA ARG A 35 5.15 0.22 -4.24
C ARG A 35 6.43 -0.13 -3.49
N LEU A 36 6.94 -1.33 -3.70
CA LEU A 36 8.17 -1.78 -3.03
C LEU A 36 9.44 -1.19 -3.65
N VAL A 37 9.38 -0.79 -4.92
CA VAL A 37 10.47 -0.13 -5.64
C VAL A 37 9.93 1.02 -6.48
N LYS A 38 10.81 2.00 -6.77
CA LYS A 38 10.49 3.09 -7.70
C LYS A 38 10.10 2.50 -9.06
N HIS A 39 8.96 2.93 -9.61
CA HIS A 39 8.36 2.39 -10.84
C HIS A 39 7.93 0.91 -10.80
N GLY A 40 7.89 0.27 -9.62
CA GLY A 40 7.30 -1.06 -9.46
C GLY A 40 5.76 -1.04 -9.51
N PRO A 41 5.12 -2.22 -9.55
CA PRO A 41 3.67 -2.32 -9.43
C PRO A 41 3.19 -1.89 -8.06
N HIS A 42 1.90 -1.55 -7.98
CA HIS A 42 1.25 -1.38 -6.69
C HIS A 42 1.04 -2.74 -6.03
N VAL A 43 1.30 -2.81 -4.73
CA VAL A 43 1.04 -3.96 -3.88
C VAL A 43 0.02 -3.59 -2.81
N PRO A 44 -0.83 -4.55 -2.42
CA PRO A 44 -1.78 -4.35 -1.33
C PRO A 44 -1.04 -4.26 -0.01
N ALA A 45 -1.54 -3.42 0.89
CA ALA A 45 -1.07 -3.36 2.26
C ALA A 45 -2.21 -3.04 3.23
N SER A 46 -2.13 -3.55 4.44
CA SER A 46 -3.08 -3.29 5.51
C SER A 46 -2.34 -2.86 6.77
N VAL A 47 -2.97 -2.00 7.55
CA VAL A 47 -2.53 -1.65 8.90
C VAL A 47 -3.70 -1.88 9.84
N SER A 48 -3.47 -2.58 10.92
CA SER A 48 -4.47 -2.91 11.93
C SER A 48 -3.93 -2.63 13.34
N ILE A 49 -4.81 -2.33 14.29
CA ILE A 49 -4.47 -2.39 15.71
C ILE A 49 -5.04 -3.69 16.27
N VAL A 50 -4.17 -4.49 16.88
CA VAL A 50 -4.55 -5.70 17.60
C VAL A 50 -4.47 -5.45 19.10
N ASP A 51 -5.35 -6.11 19.85
CA ASP A 51 -5.22 -6.19 21.29
C ASP A 51 -3.88 -6.83 21.65
N GLY A 52 -3.28 -6.39 22.76
CA GLY A 52 -2.17 -7.09 23.37
C GLY A 52 -2.59 -8.47 23.88
N ASP A 53 -1.61 -9.23 24.34
CA ASP A 53 -1.82 -10.52 24.99
C ASP A 53 -2.81 -10.38 26.15
N ARG A 54 -3.78 -11.30 26.22
CA ARG A 54 -4.78 -11.37 27.29
C ARG A 54 -4.51 -12.58 28.17
N ASP A 55 -4.76 -12.40 29.47
CA ASP A 55 -4.71 -13.50 30.41
C ASP A 55 -5.80 -14.54 30.05
N PRO A 56 -5.46 -15.84 29.95
CA PRO A 56 -6.41 -16.87 29.53
C PRO A 56 -7.48 -17.20 30.59
N GLU A 57 -7.26 -16.85 31.86
CA GLU A 57 -8.17 -17.13 32.97
C GLU A 57 -9.05 -15.92 33.30
N THR A 58 -8.48 -14.71 33.33
CA THR A 58 -9.19 -13.48 33.71
C THR A 58 -9.66 -12.65 32.50
N TRP A 59 -9.12 -12.94 31.31
CA TRP A 59 -9.34 -12.15 30.07
C TRP A 59 -8.88 -10.69 30.16
N GLU A 60 -8.12 -10.36 31.19
CA GLU A 60 -7.51 -9.04 31.39
C GLU A 60 -6.36 -8.82 30.41
N LEU A 61 -6.17 -7.56 30.01
CA LEU A 61 -5.14 -7.19 29.05
C LEU A 61 -3.77 -7.14 29.75
N MET A 62 -2.84 -8.00 29.33
CA MET A 62 -1.50 -8.12 29.91
C MET A 62 -0.44 -7.28 29.18
N SER A 63 -0.78 -6.73 28.02
CA SER A 63 0.14 -5.87 27.25
C SER A 63 -0.61 -4.80 26.45
N ASP A 64 0.10 -3.73 26.11
CA ASP A 64 -0.45 -2.64 25.32
C ASP A 64 -0.90 -3.11 23.92
N TRP A 65 -1.81 -2.35 23.32
CA TRP A 65 -2.21 -2.54 21.93
C TRP A 65 -1.01 -2.44 20.99
N LYS A 66 -1.00 -3.32 19.99
CA LYS A 66 0.10 -3.40 19.02
C LYS A 66 -0.44 -2.99 17.65
N MET A 67 0.27 -2.08 16.98
CA MET A 67 0.00 -1.80 15.58
C MET A 67 0.72 -2.85 14.73
N VAL A 68 0.01 -3.47 13.81
CA VAL A 68 0.54 -4.46 12.88
C VAL A 68 0.29 -4.00 11.45
N ALA A 69 1.26 -4.22 10.58
CA ALA A 69 1.08 -3.96 9.16
C ALA A 69 1.46 -5.19 8.36
N GLU A 70 0.72 -5.37 7.27
CA GLU A 70 1.01 -6.38 6.27
C GLU A 70 1.24 -5.69 4.93
N VAL A 71 2.31 -6.06 4.24
CA VAL A 71 2.62 -5.56 2.89
C VAL A 71 2.77 -6.74 1.97
N ASN A 72 1.88 -6.82 0.98
CA ASN A 72 1.90 -7.85 -0.03
C ASN A 72 1.88 -9.27 0.58
N GLY A 73 1.09 -9.48 1.64
CA GLY A 73 1.00 -10.76 2.35
C GLY A 73 2.18 -11.04 3.30
N ARG A 74 3.00 -10.05 3.66
CA ARG A 74 4.12 -10.23 4.60
C ARG A 74 3.97 -9.26 5.77
N PRO A 75 4.09 -9.73 7.03
CA PRO A 75 4.11 -8.84 8.18
C PRO A 75 5.34 -7.93 8.12
N VAL A 76 5.16 -6.66 8.43
CA VAL A 76 6.25 -5.68 8.58
C VAL A 76 6.15 -5.02 9.95
N PRO A 77 7.30 -4.69 10.57
CA PRO A 77 7.29 -3.99 11.86
C PRO A 77 6.69 -2.59 11.71
N CYS A 78 5.84 -2.20 12.66
CA CYS A 78 5.22 -0.87 12.73
C CYS A 78 5.88 0.05 13.78
N ASP A 79 6.93 -0.40 14.47
CA ASP A 79 7.58 0.39 15.52
C ASP A 79 8.03 1.76 15.00
N GLY A 80 7.38 2.82 15.49
CA GLY A 80 7.68 4.21 15.12
C GLY A 80 7.23 4.63 13.72
N TRP A 81 6.37 3.85 13.05
CA TRP A 81 6.02 4.11 11.65
C TRP A 81 4.81 5.03 11.49
N GLU A 82 5.06 6.25 11.01
CA GLU A 82 4.03 7.05 10.36
C GLU A 82 4.09 6.78 8.84
N PRO A 83 2.99 6.38 8.17
CA PRO A 83 2.90 6.33 6.70
C PRO A 83 2.89 7.74 6.07
N ARG A 84 3.57 8.71 6.69
CA ARG A 84 3.77 10.07 6.19
C ARG A 84 4.94 10.11 5.20
N GLY A 85 4.85 9.32 4.15
CA GLY A 85 5.88 9.31 3.12
C GLY A 85 5.66 8.21 2.12
N TRP A 86 5.39 8.60 0.88
CA TRP A 86 5.43 7.86 -0.39
C TRP A 86 5.80 6.36 -0.32
N PRO A 87 5.08 5.40 -0.97
CA PRO A 87 3.81 5.48 -1.73
C PRO A 87 2.56 4.92 -1.08
N TRP A 88 2.38 5.08 0.22
CA TRP A 88 1.12 4.70 0.87
C TRP A 88 -0.03 5.56 0.36
N GLN A 89 -0.93 4.95 -0.39
CA GLN A 89 -2.18 5.57 -0.84
C GLN A 89 -3.33 4.83 -0.17
N PRO A 90 -4.21 5.52 0.57
CA PRO A 90 -5.38 4.87 1.14
C PRO A 90 -6.27 4.34 0.03
N ILE A 91 -6.77 3.13 0.23
CA ILE A 91 -7.71 2.44 -0.65
C ILE A 91 -8.84 1.85 0.21
N ASP A 92 -9.94 1.44 -0.43
CA ASP A 92 -10.98 0.69 0.25
C ASP A 92 -10.64 -0.81 0.31
N GLU A 93 -11.48 -1.56 1.02
CA GLU A 93 -11.33 -3.01 1.17
C GLU A 93 -11.51 -3.77 -0.14
N ALA A 94 -12.34 -3.26 -1.05
CA ALA A 94 -12.59 -3.88 -2.34
C ALA A 94 -11.33 -3.81 -3.22
N GLU A 95 -10.74 -2.63 -3.36
CA GLU A 95 -9.49 -2.44 -4.10
C GLU A 95 -8.33 -3.21 -3.44
N TYR A 96 -8.28 -3.27 -2.10
CA TYR A 96 -7.29 -4.10 -1.40
C TYR A 96 -7.43 -5.58 -1.76
N SER A 97 -8.66 -6.09 -1.74
CA SER A 97 -8.98 -7.49 -2.05
C SER A 97 -8.65 -7.83 -3.50
N ASP A 98 -8.95 -6.93 -4.43
CA ASP A 98 -8.60 -7.08 -5.83
C ASP A 98 -7.08 -7.09 -6.05
N LEU A 99 -6.34 -6.18 -5.40
CA LEU A 99 -4.87 -6.17 -5.46
C LEU A 99 -4.25 -7.43 -4.84
N ARG A 100 -4.82 -7.94 -3.74
CA ARG A 100 -4.45 -9.22 -3.11
C ARG A 100 -4.64 -10.37 -4.11
N ARG A 101 -5.83 -10.47 -4.71
CA ARG A 101 -6.16 -11.51 -5.70
C ARG A 101 -5.26 -11.44 -6.94
N LEU A 102 -5.02 -10.24 -7.47
CA LEU A 102 -4.13 -10.03 -8.60
C LEU A 102 -2.68 -10.41 -8.28
N SER A 103 -2.20 -10.04 -7.09
CA SER A 103 -0.84 -10.38 -6.65
C SER A 103 -0.68 -11.89 -6.45
N GLU A 104 -1.70 -12.57 -5.93
CA GLU A 104 -1.71 -14.02 -5.76
C GLU A 104 -1.78 -14.74 -7.11
N TRP A 105 -2.71 -14.35 -7.99
CA TRP A 105 -2.79 -14.87 -9.35
C TRP A 105 -1.46 -14.72 -10.09
N ALA A 106 -0.82 -13.56 -10.00
CA ALA A 106 0.45 -13.31 -10.68
C ALA A 106 1.59 -14.21 -10.15
N ARG A 107 1.61 -14.51 -8.84
CA ARG A 107 2.59 -15.45 -8.25
C ARG A 107 2.33 -16.88 -8.70
N THR A 108 1.07 -17.31 -8.69
CA THR A 108 0.69 -18.65 -9.16
C THR A 108 0.98 -18.82 -10.64
N TYR A 109 0.64 -17.82 -11.45
CA TYR A 109 0.88 -17.83 -12.89
C TYR A 109 2.38 -17.83 -13.22
N ALA A 110 3.19 -17.07 -12.48
CA ALA A 110 4.65 -17.08 -12.63
C ALA A 110 5.30 -18.44 -12.36
N ALA A 111 4.66 -19.31 -11.59
CA ALA A 111 5.16 -20.67 -11.37
C ALA A 111 4.97 -21.59 -12.59
N VAL A 112 4.11 -21.22 -13.53
CA VAL A 112 3.71 -22.07 -14.67
C VAL A 112 4.58 -21.85 -15.91
N SER A 113 5.14 -20.65 -16.11
CA SER A 113 5.98 -20.34 -17.29
C SER A 113 7.05 -19.27 -16.99
N PRO A 114 8.26 -19.38 -17.58
CA PRO A 114 9.27 -18.32 -17.52
C PRO A 114 8.78 -16.96 -18.06
N GLU A 115 7.91 -16.97 -19.07
CA GLU A 115 7.31 -15.75 -19.64
C GLU A 115 6.33 -15.10 -18.66
N ALA A 116 5.58 -15.92 -17.92
CA ALA A 116 4.70 -15.49 -16.85
C ALA A 116 5.48 -14.89 -15.67
N ALA A 117 6.68 -15.41 -15.38
CA ALA A 117 7.58 -14.86 -14.36
C ALA A 117 8.14 -13.47 -14.73
N ALA A 118 8.08 -13.07 -16.01
CA ALA A 118 8.41 -11.72 -16.45
C ALA A 118 7.26 -10.72 -16.22
N HIS A 119 6.06 -11.18 -15.89
CA HIS A 119 4.93 -10.30 -15.63
C HIS A 119 5.25 -9.37 -14.44
N PRO A 120 5.05 -8.04 -14.54
CA PRO A 120 5.52 -7.14 -13.50
C PRO A 120 4.89 -7.36 -12.12
N LEU A 121 3.64 -7.83 -12.06
CA LEU A 121 2.97 -8.20 -10.81
C LEU A 121 3.57 -9.45 -10.14
N ALA A 122 4.24 -10.34 -10.89
CA ALA A 122 4.84 -11.55 -10.35
C ALA A 122 6.04 -11.25 -9.44
N ASN A 123 6.81 -10.21 -9.78
CA ASN A 123 7.91 -9.74 -8.95
C ASN A 123 7.77 -8.24 -8.65
N PRO A 124 7.06 -7.87 -7.57
CA PRO A 124 6.84 -6.47 -7.21
C PRO A 124 8.09 -5.76 -6.70
N ARG A 125 9.22 -6.46 -6.56
CA ARG A 125 10.53 -5.86 -6.27
C ARG A 125 11.29 -5.49 -7.54
N ARG A 126 10.74 -5.76 -8.72
CA ARG A 126 11.31 -5.31 -9.99
C ARG A 126 10.52 -4.10 -10.52
N PRO A 127 11.21 -3.07 -11.02
CA PRO A 127 10.55 -1.99 -11.76
C PRO A 127 9.78 -2.55 -12.96
N ILE A 128 8.63 -1.95 -13.27
CA ILE A 128 7.92 -2.21 -14.52
C ILE A 128 8.75 -1.61 -15.65
N ASP A 129 9.18 -2.44 -16.59
CA ASP A 129 9.73 -1.94 -17.85
C ASP A 129 8.59 -1.38 -18.70
N ARG A 130 8.54 -0.05 -18.79
CA ARG A 130 7.52 0.67 -19.57
C ARG A 130 7.73 0.54 -21.08
N ALA A 131 8.90 0.10 -21.54
CA ALA A 131 9.16 -0.19 -22.95
C ALA A 131 8.58 -1.56 -23.37
N ALA A 132 8.43 -2.49 -22.43
CA ALA A 132 7.98 -3.86 -22.69
C ALA A 132 6.46 -4.07 -22.50
N ALA A 133 5.77 -3.17 -21.79
CA ALA A 133 4.34 -3.30 -21.51
C ALA A 133 3.58 -2.01 -21.91
N PRO A 134 2.87 -2.00 -23.07
CA PRO A 134 1.97 -0.90 -23.40
C PRO A 134 0.82 -0.87 -22.39
N ILE A 135 0.64 0.28 -21.77
CA ILE A 135 -0.45 0.58 -20.85
C ILE A 135 -1.66 0.97 -21.72
N PHE A 136 -2.71 0.15 -21.76
CA PHE A 136 -4.01 0.53 -22.33
C PHE A 136 -4.82 1.31 -21.29
#